data_AF-A0A2V8MUI8-F1
#
_entry.id   AF-A0A2V8MUI8-F1
#
_cell.length_a   1.000
_cell.length_b   1.000
_cell.length_c   1.000
_cell.angle_alpha   90.00
_cell.angle_beta   90.00
_cell.angle_gamma   90.00
#
_symmetry.space_group_name_H-M   'P 1'
#
loop_
_entity.id
_entity.type
_entity.pdbx_description
1 polymer ?
#
loop_
_entity_poly.entity_id
_entity_poly.type
_entity_poly.pdbx_seq_one_letter_code
_entity_poly.pdbx_strand_id
1 'polypeptide(L)'
;MDLSESHLHSFIIKLWLEEATEEADRTAWRGQIKHVPSGEHRHIKSFDEIADFIWPYLKLKGVEAGHGVRLWRWIGRGRLR
;
A
#
# COMPACT_ATOMS: atom_id res chain seq x y z
N MET A 1 -22.11 -20.09 -1.43
CA MET A 1 -21.40 -19.73 -0.20
C MET A 1 -21.27 -18.24 -0.17
N ASP A 2 -21.94 -17.59 0.77
CA ASP A 2 -21.88 -16.16 1.00
C ASP A 2 -20.59 -15.85 1.78
N LEU A 3 -19.67 -15.09 1.18
CA LEU A 3 -18.47 -14.62 1.87
C LEU A 3 -18.95 -13.60 2.91
N SER A 4 -19.16 -14.03 4.16
CA SER A 4 -19.60 -13.12 5.21
C SER A 4 -18.72 -11.87 5.20
N GLU A 5 -19.32 -10.67 5.20
CA GLU A 5 -18.66 -9.37 4.99
C GLU A 5 -17.38 -9.17 5.84
N SER A 6 -17.26 -9.90 6.95
CA SER A 6 -16.07 -10.03 7.78
C SER A 6 -14.79 -10.57 7.10
N HIS A 7 -14.87 -11.07 5.87
CA HIS A 7 -13.73 -11.62 5.11
C HIS A 7 -13.24 -10.71 3.97
N LEU A 8 -14.02 -9.68 3.60
CA LEU A 8 -13.71 -8.82 2.48
C LEU A 8 -13.10 -7.51 2.97
N HIS A 9 -11.88 -7.21 2.50
CA HIS A 9 -11.24 -5.92 2.71
C HIS A 9 -11.25 -5.14 1.40
N SER A 10 -11.88 -3.96 1.42
CA SER A 10 -11.92 -3.05 0.28
C SER A 10 -11.00 -1.87 0.53
N PHE A 11 -10.25 -1.47 -0.50
CA PHE A 11 -9.34 -0.34 -0.45
C PHE A 11 -9.62 0.63 -1.61
N ILE A 12 -9.48 1.92 -1.35
CA ILE A 12 -9.51 2.96 -2.39
C ILE A 12 -8.13 3.61 -2.43
N ILE A 13 -7.53 3.64 -3.62
CA ILE A 13 -6.24 4.29 -3.86
C ILE A 13 -6.47 5.46 -4.81
N LYS A 14 -6.03 6.65 -4.41
CA LYS A 14 -5.97 7.86 -5.24
C LYS A 14 -4.52 8.15 -5.54
N LEU A 15 -4.20 8.45 -6.80
CA LEU A 15 -2.86 8.78 -7.26
C LEU A 15 -2.93 10.10 -8.04
N TRP A 16 -1.93 10.96 -7.85
CA TRP A 16 -1.78 12.20 -8.59
C TRP A 16 -0.30 12.51 -8.81
N LEU A 17 0.00 13.24 -9.88
CA LEU A 17 1.34 13.75 -10.15
C LEU A 17 1.51 15.06 -9.37
N GLU A 18 2.66 15.23 -8.73
CA GLU A 18 3.09 16.52 -8.21
C GLU A 18 3.80 17.24 -9.37
N GLU A 19 3.37 18.46 -9.68
CA GLU A 19 3.99 19.25 -10.74
C GLU A 19 5.47 19.42 -10.41
N ALA A 20 6.35 19.05 -11.36
CA ALA A 20 7.78 19.24 -11.20
C ALA A 20 8.05 20.75 -11.20
N THR A 21 8.55 21.27 -10.09
CA THR A 21 9.20 22.59 -10.09
C THR A 21 10.46 22.51 -10.95
N GLU A 22 10.81 23.57 -11.66
CA GLU A 22 11.88 23.59 -12.68
C GLU A 22 13.24 23.03 -12.18
N GLU A 23 13.48 23.02 -10.87
CA GLU A 23 14.69 22.46 -10.23
C GLU A 23 14.65 20.93 -9.96
N ALA A 24 13.50 20.27 -10.07
CA ALA A 24 13.33 18.85 -9.76
C ALA A 24 13.07 18.03 -11.04
N ASP A 25 14.15 17.53 -11.64
CA ASP A 25 14.21 16.70 -12.87
C ASP A 25 13.49 15.33 -12.79
N ARG A 26 12.57 15.14 -11.84
CA ARG A 26 11.80 13.90 -11.68
C ARG A 26 10.36 14.22 -11.29
N THR A 27 9.42 13.88 -12.17
CA THR A 27 8.00 13.84 -11.85
C THR A 27 7.77 12.92 -10.66
N ALA A 28 7.50 13.51 -9.49
CA ALA A 28 7.14 12.77 -8.29
C ALA A 28 5.63 12.54 -8.32
N TRP A 29 5.19 11.32 -8.02
CA TRP A 29 3.77 11.07 -7.78
C TRP A 29 3.51 11.02 -6.27
N ARG A 30 2.27 11.32 -5.92
CA ARG A 30 1.71 11.23 -4.57
C ARG A 30 0.45 10.41 -4.63
N GLY A 31 0.10 9.82 -3.50
CA GLY A 31 -1.13 9.08 -3.41
C GLY A 31 -1.74 9.09 -2.01
N GLN A 32 -2.91 8.50 -1.93
CA GLN A 32 -3.59 8.21 -0.68
C GLN A 32 -4.27 6.85 -0.81
N ILE A 33 -4.13 6.00 0.21
CA ILE A 33 -4.87 4.76 0.35
C ILE A 33 -5.86 4.88 1.52
N LYS A 34 -7.07 4.33 1.37
CA LYS A 34 -8.08 4.21 2.43
C LYS A 34 -8.62 2.79 2.51
N HIS A 35 -8.61 2.19 3.70
CA HIS A 35 -9.34 0.95 3.98
C HIS A 35 -10.81 1.29 4.24
N VAL A 36 -11.70 0.84 3.34
CA VAL A 36 -13.12 1.24 3.30
C VAL A 36 -13.87 0.83 4.58
N PRO A 37 -13.79 -0.43 5.06
CA PRO A 37 -14.48 -0.84 6.29
C PRO A 37 -14.06 -0.06 7.54
N SER A 38 -12.76 0.15 7.76
CA SER A 38 -12.27 0.81 9.00
C SER A 38 -12.23 2.34 8.93
N GLY A 39 -12.22 2.90 7.72
CA GLY A 39 -11.95 4.32 7.52
C GLY A 39 -10.47 4.75 7.65
N GLU A 40 -9.55 3.86 8.06
CA GLU A 40 -8.10 4.14 8.10
C GLU A 40 -7.61 4.62 6.73
N HIS A 41 -6.79 5.68 6.70
CA HIS A 41 -6.19 6.18 5.48
C HIS A 41 -4.74 6.64 5.71
N ARG A 42 -3.95 6.67 4.62
CA ARG A 42 -2.54 7.05 4.64
C ARG A 42 -2.15 7.73 3.34
N HIS A 43 -1.35 8.80 3.42
CA HIS A 43 -0.66 9.35 2.25
C HIS A 43 0.52 8.46 1.88
N ILE A 44 0.70 8.22 0.58
CA ILE A 44 1.75 7.36 0.05
C ILE A 44 2.61 8.09 -0.97
N LYS A 45 3.90 7.76 -1.00
CA LYS A 45 4.88 8.33 -1.93
C LYS A 45 5.57 7.26 -2.78
N SER A 46 5.27 5.99 -2.52
CA SER A 46 5.85 4.82 -3.20
C SER A 46 4.83 3.68 -3.28
N PHE A 47 5.05 2.75 -4.21
CA PHE A 47 4.20 1.57 -4.35
C PHE A 47 4.37 0.60 -3.17
N ASP A 48 5.56 0.58 -2.55
CA ASP A 48 5.84 -0.28 -1.39
C ASP A 48 4.95 0.09 -0.19
N GLU A 49 4.66 1.38 0.00
CA GLU A 49 3.76 1.84 1.05
C GLU A 49 2.32 1.33 0.89
N ILE A 50 1.88 1.00 -0.33
CA ILE A 50 0.57 0.36 -0.59
C ILE A 50 0.59 -1.06 -0.04
N ALA A 51 1.64 -1.83 -0.36
CA ALA A 51 1.80 -3.19 0.11
C ALA A 51 1.89 -3.23 1.64
N ASP A 52 2.68 -2.33 2.24
CA ASP A 52 2.81 -2.20 3.68
C ASP A 52 1.49 -1.84 4.38
N PHE A 53 0.62 -1.07 3.72
CA PHE A 53 -0.71 -0.73 4.24
C PHE A 53 -1.68 -1.92 4.19
N ILE A 54 -1.68 -2.70 3.11
CA ILE A 54 -2.60 -3.84 2.92
C ILE A 54 -2.17 -5.04 3.76
N TRP A 55 -0.87 -5.22 3.98
CA TRP A 55 -0.30 -6.43 4.56
C TRP A 55 -0.88 -6.86 5.94
N PRO A 56 -1.11 -5.95 6.91
CA PRO A 56 -1.72 -6.32 8.19
C PRO A 56 -3.11 -6.96 8.05
N TYR A 57 -3.91 -6.51 7.08
CA TYR A 57 -5.26 -7.01 6.81
C TYR A 57 -5.25 -8.43 6.24
N LEU A 58 -4.17 -8.83 5.57
CA LEU A 58 -3.97 -10.21 5.09
C LEU A 58 -3.46 -11.14 6.20
N LYS A 59 -2.58 -10.64 7.07
CA LYS A 59 -2.02 -11.42 8.19
C LYS A 59 -3.04 -11.81 9.25
N LEU A 60 -4.02 -10.95 9.52
CA LEU A 60 -5.10 -11.23 10.49
C LEU A 60 -5.94 -12.45 10.11
N LYS A 61 -5.83 -12.95 8.87
CA LYS A 61 -6.59 -14.10 8.35
C LYS A 61 -5.77 -15.39 8.22
N GLY A 62 -4.60 -15.48 8.86
CA GLY A 62 -3.81 -16.72 8.88
C GLY A 62 -3.17 -17.08 7.53
N VAL A 63 -3.09 -16.12 6.60
CA VAL A 63 -2.22 -16.27 5.43
C VAL A 63 -0.78 -16.26 5.94
N GLU A 64 -0.23 -17.45 6.19
CA GLU A 64 1.20 -17.60 6.36
C GLU A 64 1.85 -16.99 5.13
N ALA A 65 2.83 -16.12 5.36
CA ALA A 65 3.61 -15.47 4.33
C ALA A 65 4.29 -16.54 3.46
N GLY A 66 3.59 -17.05 2.44
CA GLY A 66 4.16 -17.88 1.41
C GLY A 66 5.38 -17.17 0.83
N HIS A 67 6.36 -17.94 0.38
CA HIS A 67 7.73 -17.50 0.04
C HIS A 67 7.83 -16.17 -0.74
N GLY A 68 6.81 -15.81 -1.53
CA GLY A 68 6.70 -14.50 -2.19
C GLY A 68 6.63 -13.29 -1.25
N VAL A 69 6.02 -13.37 -0.06
CA VAL A 69 5.81 -12.20 0.83
C VAL A 69 7.03 -11.83 1.67
N ARG A 70 7.91 -12.79 1.99
CA ARG A 70 9.19 -12.46 2.63
C ARG A 70 10.08 -11.62 1.72
N LEU A 71 9.92 -11.78 0.39
CA LEU A 71 10.69 -11.06 -0.62
C LEU A 71 10.25 -9.59 -0.75
N TRP A 72 8.95 -9.28 -0.69
CA TRP A 72 8.46 -7.88 -0.72
C TRP A 72 8.96 -7.05 0.49
N ARG A 73 9.04 -7.65 1.69
CA ARG A 73 9.63 -6.98 2.87
C ARG A 73 11.13 -6.70 2.75
N TRP A 74 11.84 -7.38 1.84
CA TRP A 74 13.26 -7.17 1.58
C TRP A 74 13.52 -6.05 0.56
N ILE A 75 12.60 -5.82 -0.38
CA ILE A 75 12.73 -4.78 -1.41
C ILE A 75 12.56 -3.38 -0.79
N GLY A 76 11.68 -3.21 0.21
CA GLY A 76 11.38 -1.92 0.83
C GLY A 76 12.43 -1.37 1.84
N ARG A 77 13.53 -2.08 2.12
CA ARG A 77 14.62 -1.57 3.01
C ARG A 77 15.78 -0.91 2.26
N GLY A 78 15.72 -0.87 0.94
CA GLY A 78 16.86 -0.57 0.08
C GLY A 78 16.80 0.73 -0.70
N ARG A 79 16.12 1.80 -0.24
CA ARG A 79 16.30 3.12 -0.88
C ARG A 79 15.84 4.29 -0.01
N LEU A 80 16.73 4.78 0.84
CA LEU A 80 16.82 6.19 1.27
C LEU A 80 18.20 6.36 1.91
N ARG A 81 19.20 6.62 1.05
CA ARG A 81 20.40 7.37 1.38
C ARG A 81 20.57 8.40 0.28
#